data_AF-A0A067RDT4-F1
#
_entry.id   AF-A0A067RDT4-F1
#
_cell.length_a   1.000
_cell.length_b   1.000
_cell.length_c   1.000
_cell.angle_alpha   90.00
_cell.angle_beta   90.00
_cell.angle_gamma   90.00
#
_symmetry.space_group_name_H-M   'P 1'
#
loop_
_entity.id
_entity.type
_entity.pdbx_description
1 polymer ?
#
loop_
_entity_poly.entity_id
_entity_poly.type
_entity_poly.pdbx_seq_one_letter_code
_entity_poly.pdbx_strand_id
1 'polypeptide(L)'
;GLAIKCYECNSHNDSRCNLEPVPENLKKDCSEHVGGVKYTMCRKIVQNIDFEVNGNPPNVRVIRGCGWDESNYVGRCYQRSGFGGRQEVCSCVKDYCNGSMKMSTSLTLAVCTGLIVVLSRLLLF
;
A
#
# COMPACT_ATOMS: atom_id res chain seq x y z
N GLY A 1 25.49 5.49 -0.99
CA GLY A 1 24.29 5.41 -1.83
C GLY A 1 23.39 6.58 -1.51
N LEU A 2 22.59 7.07 -2.45
CA LEU A 2 21.57 8.08 -2.18
C LEU A 2 20.34 7.38 -1.56
N ALA A 3 19.72 8.00 -0.56
CA ALA A 3 18.46 7.50 0.00
C ALA A 3 17.33 7.69 -1.03
N ILE A 4 16.31 6.85 -0.94
CA ILE A 4 15.12 6.92 -1.81
C ILE A 4 14.20 8.11 -1.42
N LYS A 5 13.30 8.52 -2.31
CA LYS A 5 12.24 9.49 -2.01
C LYS A 5 10.88 8.82 -1.96
N CYS A 6 10.04 9.13 -0.97
CA CYS A 6 8.76 8.46 -0.75
C CYS A 6 7.65 9.46 -0.42
N TYR A 7 6.40 9.01 -0.44
CA TYR A 7 5.33 9.72 0.26
C TYR A 7 5.36 9.39 1.75
N GLU A 8 5.12 10.39 2.59
CA GLU A 8 5.06 10.23 4.05
C GLU A 8 3.80 10.90 4.61
N CYS A 9 2.90 10.09 5.15
CA CYS A 9 1.62 10.55 5.69
C CYS A 9 0.92 9.47 6.51
N ASN A 10 -0.05 9.88 7.32
CA ASN A 10 -0.97 8.99 8.04
C ASN A 10 -2.41 9.50 7.86
N SER A 11 -3.27 8.71 7.23
CA SER A 11 -4.68 9.08 7.03
C SER A 11 -5.47 9.38 8.31
N HIS A 12 -4.99 8.95 9.47
CA HIS A 12 -5.59 9.30 10.76
C HIS A 12 -5.46 10.80 11.08
N ASN A 13 -4.35 11.44 10.69
CA ASN A 13 -4.10 12.86 10.96
C ASN A 13 -4.21 13.74 9.70
N ASP A 14 -4.03 13.16 8.51
CA ASP A 14 -4.15 13.84 7.23
C ASP A 14 -4.91 12.97 6.22
N SER A 15 -6.20 13.26 6.03
CA SER A 15 -7.08 12.51 5.12
C SER A 15 -6.57 12.47 3.67
N ARG A 16 -5.72 13.42 3.27
CA ARG A 16 -5.09 13.44 1.94
C ARG A 16 -4.23 12.21 1.69
N CYS A 17 -3.79 11.52 2.74
CA CYS A 17 -3.03 10.27 2.63
C CYS A 17 -3.82 9.13 1.95
N ASN A 18 -5.16 9.20 1.95
CA ASN A 18 -6.05 8.26 1.29
C ASN A 18 -6.33 8.61 -0.18
N LEU A 19 -5.92 9.79 -0.66
CA LEU A 19 -6.19 10.21 -2.03
C LEU A 19 -5.32 9.44 -3.03
N GLU A 20 -5.91 9.20 -4.20
CA GLU A 20 -5.22 8.70 -5.38
C GLU A 20 -5.58 9.62 -6.57
N PRO A 21 -4.63 10.40 -7.12
CA PRO A 21 -3.20 10.47 -6.76
C PRO A 21 -2.93 11.13 -5.39
N VAL A 22 -1.78 10.78 -4.79
CA VAL A 22 -1.32 11.43 -3.55
C VAL A 22 -0.84 12.85 -3.85
N PRO A 23 -1.17 13.84 -3.01
CA PRO A 23 -0.64 15.18 -3.16
C PRO A 23 0.89 15.25 -3.09
N GLU A 24 1.47 16.04 -3.98
CA GLU A 24 2.91 16.27 -4.12
C GLU A 24 3.55 16.81 -2.85
N ASN A 25 2.82 17.59 -2.04
CA ASN A 25 3.32 18.15 -0.79
C ASN A 25 3.52 17.10 0.33
N LEU A 26 3.15 15.84 0.08
CA LEU A 26 3.42 14.71 0.98
C LEU A 26 4.68 13.93 0.57
N LYS A 27 5.40 14.39 -0.45
CA LYS A 27 6.71 13.83 -0.84
C LYS A 27 7.76 14.20 0.20
N LYS A 28 8.63 13.24 0.49
CA LYS A 28 9.73 13.37 1.44
C LYS A 28 10.99 12.73 0.90
N ASP A 29 12.12 13.41 1.07
CA ASP A 29 13.44 12.82 0.85
C ASP A 29 13.83 12.01 2.08
N CYS A 30 14.00 10.69 1.93
CA CYS A 30 14.27 9.84 3.08
C CYS A 30 15.68 10.03 3.66
N SER A 31 16.58 10.73 2.96
CA SER A 31 17.90 11.09 3.50
C SER A 31 17.82 12.09 4.65
N GLU A 32 16.72 12.84 4.77
CA GLU A 32 16.49 13.82 5.83
C GLU A 32 16.17 13.17 7.18
N HIS A 33 15.83 11.88 7.20
CA HIS A 33 15.55 11.14 8.43
C HIS A 33 16.83 10.68 9.13
N VAL A 34 16.73 10.43 10.44
CA VAL A 34 17.84 9.88 11.23
C VAL A 34 18.26 8.52 10.67
N GLY A 35 19.49 8.44 10.16
CA GLY A 35 20.07 7.28 9.49
C GLY A 35 20.13 7.38 7.97
N GLY A 36 19.60 8.45 7.39
CA GLY A 36 19.85 8.93 6.03
C GLY A 36 19.89 7.85 4.94
N VAL A 37 21.09 7.45 4.54
CA VAL A 37 21.31 6.49 3.44
C VAL A 37 20.76 5.08 3.70
N LYS A 38 20.39 4.74 4.94
CA LYS A 38 19.80 3.43 5.27
C LYS A 38 18.42 3.22 4.62
N TYR A 39 17.71 4.31 4.32
CA TYR A 39 16.37 4.26 3.76
C TYR A 39 16.43 3.92 2.26
N THR A 40 16.21 2.65 1.95
CA THR A 40 16.39 2.07 0.60
C THR A 40 15.08 1.70 -0.09
N MET A 41 13.94 1.86 0.59
CA MET A 41 12.62 1.53 0.03
C MET A 41 11.50 2.38 0.63
N CYS A 42 10.37 2.45 -0.06
CA CYS A 42 9.15 3.02 0.47
C CYS A 42 8.25 1.92 1.05
N ARG A 43 7.44 2.28 2.06
CA ARG A 43 6.37 1.44 2.61
C ARG A 43 5.01 2.09 2.44
N LYS A 44 4.00 1.25 2.22
CA LYS A 44 2.57 1.58 2.33
C LYS A 44 1.93 0.52 3.21
N ILE A 45 1.21 0.96 4.24
CA ILE A 45 0.52 0.11 5.19
C ILE A 45 -0.96 0.46 5.12
N VAL A 46 -1.81 -0.54 4.87
CA VAL A 46 -3.26 -0.43 4.99
C VAL A 46 -3.64 -1.18 6.25
N GLN A 47 -4.06 -0.46 7.28
CA GLN A 47 -4.46 -1.01 8.57
C GLN A 47 -5.98 -0.94 8.69
N ASN A 48 -6.61 -2.09 8.89
CA ASN A 48 -8.02 -2.22 9.25
C ASN A 48 -8.09 -2.47 10.75
N ILE A 49 -8.67 -1.52 11.49
CA ILE A 49 -8.97 -1.65 12.91
C ILE A 49 -10.41 -2.15 12.99
N ASP A 50 -10.57 -3.43 13.36
CA ASP A 50 -11.87 -4.11 13.26
C ASP A 50 -12.80 -3.76 14.45
N PHE A 51 -12.23 -3.45 15.62
CA PHE A 51 -12.96 -3.03 16.83
C PHE A 51 -12.14 -2.03 17.64
N GLU A 52 -12.77 -1.31 18.58
CA GLU A 52 -12.05 -0.34 19.39
C GLU A 52 -10.96 -1.02 20.24
N VAL A 53 -9.71 -0.57 20.07
CA VAL A 53 -8.57 -1.05 20.85
C VAL A 53 -7.69 0.13 21.22
N ASN A 54 -7.34 0.26 22.51
CA ASN A 54 -6.52 1.35 23.04
C ASN A 54 -7.05 2.75 22.65
N GLY A 55 -8.37 2.94 22.67
CA GLY A 55 -9.02 4.20 22.29
C GLY A 55 -9.00 4.53 20.79
N ASN A 56 -8.59 3.58 19.93
CA ASN A 56 -8.70 3.74 18.48
C ASN A 56 -10.01 3.11 18.01
N PRO A 57 -10.99 3.89 17.53
CA PRO A 57 -12.24 3.34 17.04
C PRO A 57 -12.03 2.55 15.74
N PRO A 58 -13.00 1.70 15.36
CA PRO A 58 -12.96 0.96 14.10
C PRO A 58 -12.75 1.92 12.91
N ASN A 59 -11.69 1.69 12.14
CA ASN A 59 -11.31 2.56 11.02
C ASN A 59 -10.30 1.87 10.09
N VAL A 60 -10.26 2.30 8.83
CA VAL A 60 -9.21 1.94 7.87
C VAL A 60 -8.21 3.09 7.74
N ARG A 61 -6.95 2.81 8.02
CA ARG A 61 -5.85 3.78 7.95
C ARG A 61 -4.86 3.39 6.86
N VAL A 62 -4.58 4.31 5.95
CA VAL A 62 -3.40 4.28 5.08
C VAL A 62 -2.27 5.05 5.75
N ILE A 63 -1.10 4.42 5.84
CA ILE A 63 0.14 4.98 6.35
C ILE A 63 1.21 4.79 5.28
N ARG A 64 1.92 5.85 4.92
CA ARG A 64 3.00 5.85 3.92
C ARG A 64 4.26 6.37 4.57
N GLY A 65 5.42 5.81 4.26
CA GLY A 65 6.68 6.33 4.78
C GLY A 65 7.93 5.65 4.24
N CYS A 66 9.07 6.18 4.67
CA CYS A 66 10.40 5.67 4.35
C CYS A 66 10.68 4.36 5.12
N GLY A 67 11.28 3.40 4.43
CA GLY A 67 11.58 2.08 4.96
C GLY A 67 13.01 1.65 4.72
N TRP A 68 13.52 0.89 5.67
CA TRP A 68 14.69 0.06 5.56
C TRP A 68 14.29 -1.29 6.15
N ASP A 69 14.40 -2.36 5.36
CA ASP A 69 14.09 -3.72 5.79
C ASP A 69 15.14 -4.62 5.18
N GLU A 70 15.74 -5.43 6.03
CA GLU A 70 16.75 -6.41 5.63
C GLU A 70 16.11 -7.81 5.42
N SER A 71 14.79 -7.94 5.59
CA SER A 71 14.05 -9.18 5.37
C SER A 71 13.70 -9.43 3.90
N ASN A 72 13.12 -10.61 3.64
CA ASN A 72 12.68 -11.06 2.30
C ASN A 72 11.44 -10.33 1.74
N TYR A 73 10.98 -9.25 2.39
CA TYR A 73 9.76 -8.52 2.01
C TYR A 73 10.01 -7.26 1.18
N VAL A 74 11.26 -6.95 0.83
CA VAL A 74 11.60 -5.85 -0.08
C VAL A 74 10.90 -6.04 -1.44
N GLY A 75 10.17 -5.02 -1.89
CA GLY A 75 9.40 -5.04 -3.14
C GLY A 75 8.10 -5.87 -3.11
N ARG A 76 7.72 -6.42 -1.95
CA ARG A 76 6.59 -7.34 -1.78
C ARG A 76 5.58 -6.80 -0.77
N CYS A 77 4.39 -7.38 -0.80
CA CYS A 77 3.36 -7.18 0.20
C CYS A 77 3.22 -8.42 1.08
N TYR A 78 2.94 -8.23 2.36
CA TYR A 78 2.57 -9.30 3.28
C TYR A 78 1.47 -8.81 4.22
N GLN A 79 0.69 -9.75 4.75
CA GLN A 79 -0.35 -9.46 5.72
C GLN A 79 0.11 -9.83 7.13
N ARG A 80 -0.33 -9.04 8.11
CA ARG A 80 -0.19 -9.34 9.53
C ARG A 80 -1.52 -9.12 10.21
N SER A 81 -1.94 -10.09 11.00
CA SER A 81 -3.15 -10.02 11.80
C SER A 81 -2.75 -10.05 13.28
N GLY A 82 -3.48 -9.31 14.11
CA GLY A 82 -3.25 -9.26 15.54
C GLY A 82 -4.52 -8.92 16.30
N PHE A 83 -4.43 -8.82 17.62
CA PHE A 83 -5.56 -8.37 18.43
C PHE A 83 -5.90 -6.91 18.09
N GLY A 84 -7.10 -6.67 17.56
CA GLY A 84 -7.58 -5.34 17.17
C GLY A 84 -7.56 -5.03 15.68
N GLY A 85 -7.09 -5.94 14.81
CA GLY A 85 -7.21 -5.71 13.37
C GLY A 85 -6.25 -6.48 12.45
N ARG A 86 -6.29 -6.09 11.18
CA ARG A 86 -5.50 -6.66 10.08
C ARG A 86 -4.72 -5.57 9.36
N GLN A 87 -3.47 -5.85 9.02
CA GLN A 87 -2.60 -4.94 8.28
C GLN A 87 -2.10 -5.61 7.00
N GLU A 88 -2.12 -4.87 5.90
CA GLU A 88 -1.36 -5.19 4.70
C GLU A 88 -0.18 -4.23 4.60
N VAL A 89 1.03 -4.78 4.59
CA VAL A 89 2.28 -4.02 4.51
C VAL A 89 2.94 -4.30 3.19
N CYS A 90 3.05 -3.28 2.35
CA CYS A 90 3.71 -3.33 1.05
C CYS A 90 5.01 -2.51 1.07
N SER A 91 6.03 -2.99 0.38
CA SER A 91 7.25 -2.23 0.11
C SER A 91 7.59 -2.16 -1.38
N CYS A 92 8.35 -1.14 -1.78
CA CYS A 92 8.80 -0.92 -3.15
C CYS A 92 10.05 -0.03 -3.19
N VAL A 93 10.85 -0.14 -4.26
CA VAL A 93 12.23 0.40 -4.33
C VAL A 93 12.43 1.50 -5.39
N LYS A 94 11.35 2.11 -5.87
CA LYS A 94 11.42 3.24 -6.81
C LYS A 94 10.93 4.51 -6.11
N ASP A 95 11.46 5.66 -6.48
CA ASP A 95 10.99 6.94 -5.91
C ASP A 95 9.47 7.07 -6.04
N TYR A 96 8.84 7.46 -4.93
CA TYR A 96 7.40 7.71 -4.81
C TYR A 96 6.49 6.51 -5.14
N CYS A 97 7.04 5.30 -5.17
CA CYS A 97 6.30 4.08 -5.54
C CYS A 97 5.18 3.70 -4.56
N ASN A 98 5.21 4.22 -3.33
CA ASN A 98 4.15 4.06 -2.35
C ASN A 98 2.95 5.00 -2.58
N GLY A 99 2.89 5.66 -3.75
CA GLY A 99 1.81 6.55 -4.19
C GLY A 99 0.53 5.84 -4.63
N SER A 100 0.58 4.60 -5.12
CA SER A 100 -0.62 3.86 -5.58
C SER A 100 -0.92 2.63 -4.74
N MET A 101 -2.17 2.16 -4.75
CA MET A 101 -2.47 0.75 -4.46
C MET A 101 -1.98 -0.08 -5.65
N LYS A 102 -1.16 -1.10 -5.41
CA LYS A 102 -1.07 -2.20 -6.37
C LYS A 102 -2.42 -2.90 -6.31
N MET A 103 -3.33 -2.54 -7.23
CA MET A 103 -4.51 -3.35 -7.47
C MET A 103 -3.98 -4.71 -7.91
N SER A 104 -4.06 -5.71 -7.03
CA SER A 104 -3.77 -7.09 -7.39
C SER A 104 -4.90 -7.52 -8.30
N THR A 105 -4.80 -7.21 -9.59
CA THR A 105 -5.77 -7.61 -10.60
C THR A 105 -5.72 -9.14 -10.64
N SER A 106 -6.68 -9.79 -9.97
CA SER A 106 -6.79 -11.24 -9.99
C SER A 106 -7.10 -11.65 -11.42
N LEU A 107 -6.13 -12.26 -12.12
CA LEU A 107 -6.29 -12.74 -13.51
C LEU A 107 -7.53 -13.62 -13.70
N THR A 108 -8.02 -14.24 -12.62
CA THR A 108 -9.23 -15.07 -12.61
C THR A 108 -10.49 -14.34 -13.08
N LEU A 109 -10.68 -13.06 -12.74
CA LEU A 109 -11.89 -12.33 -13.16
C LEU A 109 -11.93 -12.04 -14.67
N ALA A 110 -10.77 -11.81 -15.30
CA ALA A 110 -10.71 -11.51 -16.73
C ALA A 110 -11.02 -12.74 -17.60
N VAL A 111 -10.67 -13.94 -17.13
CA VAL A 111 -10.94 -15.19 -17.86
C VAL A 111 -12.42 -15.58 -17.77
N CYS A 112 -13.06 -15.41 -16.61
CA CYS A 112 -14.47 -15.76 -16.43
C CYS A 112 -15.42 -14.92 -17.29
N THR A 113 -15.18 -13.61 -17.43
CA THR A 113 -16.01 -12.76 -18.28
C THR A 113 -15.83 -13.07 -19.77
N GLY A 114 -14.59 -13.36 -20.21
CA GLY A 114 -14.31 -13.78 -21.58
C GLY A 114 -15.05 -15.08 -21.96
N LEU A 115 -15.02 -16.09 -21.09
CA LEU A 115 -15.72 -17.36 -21.32
C LEU A 115 -17.24 -17.18 -21.40
N ILE A 116 -17.83 -16.38 -20.50
CA ILE A 116 -19.28 -16.13 -20.50
C ILE A 116 -19.71 -15.42 -21.80
N VAL A 117 -18.94 -14.44 -22.28
CA VAL A 117 -19.24 -13.74 -23.54
C VAL A 117 -19.14 -14.70 -24.72
N VAL A 118 -18.12 -15.55 -24.79
CA VAL A 118 -17.97 -16.55 -25.85
C VAL A 118 -19.10 -17.59 -25.81
N LEU A 119 -19.43 -18.13 -24.63
CA LEU A 119 -20.55 -19.06 -24.44
C LEU A 119 -21.89 -18.43 -24.82
N SER A 120 -22.15 -17.19 -24.41
CA SER A 120 -23.40 -16.49 -24.75
C SER A 120 -23.52 -16.25 -26.26
N ARG A 121 -22.41 -15.98 -26.95
CA ARG A 121 -22.37 -15.87 -28.42
C ARG A 121 -22.61 -17.21 -29.12
N LEU A 122 -22.11 -18.31 -28.57
CA LEU A 122 -22.31 -19.67 -29.11
C LEU A 122 -23.73 -20.20 -28.87
N LEU A 123 -24.39 -19.81 -27.78
CA LEU A 123 -25.78 -20.20 -27.47
C LEU A 123 -26.84 -19.35 -28.20
N LEU A 124 -26.44 -18.26 -28.84
CA LEU A 124 -27.29 -17.38 -29.64
C LEU A 124 -27.22 -17.69 -31.15
N PHE A 125 -26.54 -18.77 -31.54
CA PHE A 125 -26.54 -19.35 -32.89
C PHE A 125 -27.18 -20.74 -32.92
#